data_AF-A0A4Y2JWW3-F1
#
_entry.id   AF-A0A4Y2JWW3-F1
#
_cell.length_a   1.000
_cell.length_b   1.000
_cell.length_c   1.000
_cell.angle_alpha   90.00
_cell.angle_beta   90.00
_cell.angle_gamma   90.00
#
_symmetry.space_group_name_H-M   'P 1'
#
loop_
_entity.id
_entity.type
_entity.pdbx_description
1 polymer ?
#
loop_
_entity_poly.entity_id
_entity_poly.type
_entity_poly.pdbx_seq_one_letter_code
_entity_poly.pdbx_strand_id
1 'polypeptide(L)'
;MIFSTKKINHPQSHDNSETLTVSCFLEIIKCVIRKDQDPPFRPKVAKLCGSFDCVISCMQECWTEQPENRPDFKVINAKLRPMRRGMKPNIFDNMLAMMEKYANNLEALVDERTDQLNEEKRKTDALLYEMLPK
;
A
#
# COMPACT_ATOMS: atom_id res chain seq x y z
N MET A 1 34.96 -32.28 48.54
CA MET A 1 34.46 -30.89 48.42
C MET A 1 35.63 -29.95 48.27
N ILE A 2 36.05 -29.60 47.04
CA ILE A 2 36.58 -28.27 46.65
C ILE A 2 36.35 -28.16 45.13
N PHE A 3 35.64 -27.12 44.71
CA PHE A 3 35.23 -26.85 43.33
C PHE A 3 36.41 -26.41 42.46
N SER A 4 36.57 -27.00 41.28
CA SER A 4 37.45 -26.49 40.21
C SER A 4 36.56 -25.88 39.13
N THR A 5 36.50 -24.55 39.06
CA THR A 5 35.74 -23.82 38.05
C THR A 5 36.55 -23.75 36.75
N LYS A 6 36.28 -24.69 35.86
CA LYS A 6 36.76 -24.64 34.47
C LYS A 6 35.91 -23.60 33.73
N LYS A 7 36.44 -22.38 33.55
CA LYS A 7 35.84 -21.39 32.64
C LYS A 7 35.93 -21.92 31.21
N ILE A 8 34.81 -22.40 30.70
CA ILE A 8 34.61 -22.73 29.29
C ILE A 8 34.46 -21.41 28.56
N ASN A 9 35.49 -20.99 27.83
CA ASN A 9 35.36 -19.92 26.83
C ASN A 9 34.58 -20.51 25.65
N HIS A 10 33.27 -20.25 25.62
CA HIS A 10 32.49 -20.35 24.40
C HIS A 10 32.48 -18.97 23.74
N PRO A 11 32.75 -18.84 22.43
CA PRO A 11 32.63 -17.56 21.75
C PRO A 11 31.14 -17.20 21.72
N GLN A 12 30.72 -16.30 22.61
CA GLN A 12 29.40 -15.72 22.51
C GLN A 12 29.38 -14.87 21.24
N SER A 13 28.63 -15.37 20.26
CA SER A 13 28.09 -14.63 19.14
C SER A 13 27.73 -13.22 19.58
N HIS A 14 28.44 -12.25 19.04
CA HIS A 14 28.08 -10.84 19.14
C HIS A 14 26.68 -10.67 18.57
N ASP A 15 25.71 -10.58 19.46
CA ASP A 15 24.38 -10.08 19.15
C ASP A 15 24.53 -8.58 18.83
N ASN A 16 24.76 -8.29 17.55
CA ASN A 16 24.74 -6.94 17.03
C ASN A 16 23.27 -6.49 16.95
N SER A 17 22.69 -6.20 18.10
CA SER A 17 21.57 -5.26 18.19
C SER A 17 22.11 -3.87 17.82
N GLU A 18 22.31 -3.64 16.52
CA GLU A 18 22.65 -2.33 15.96
C GLU A 18 21.60 -1.32 16.39
N THR A 19 22.00 -0.46 17.31
CA THR A 19 21.28 0.76 17.64
C THR A 19 21.18 1.60 16.36
N LEU A 20 19.96 1.78 15.85
CA LEU A 20 19.65 2.64 14.70
C LEU A 20 19.96 4.09 15.07
N THR A 21 21.22 4.51 14.89
CA THR A 21 21.66 5.89 15.07
C THR A 21 21.24 6.75 13.87
N VAL A 22 21.09 8.07 14.06
CA VAL A 22 20.74 9.05 13.01
C VAL A 22 21.65 8.95 11.78
N SER A 23 22.90 8.54 11.97
CA SER A 23 23.87 8.28 10.89
C SER A 23 23.40 7.21 9.91
N CYS A 24 22.80 6.11 10.39
CA CYS A 24 22.31 5.03 9.55
C CYS A 24 21.14 5.45 8.65
N PHE A 25 20.25 6.31 9.16
CA PHE A 25 19.10 6.81 8.39
C PHE A 25 19.53 7.68 7.20
N LEU A 26 20.54 8.54 7.39
CA LEU A 26 21.09 9.38 6.32
C LEU A 26 21.72 8.54 5.20
N GLU A 27 22.39 7.44 5.54
CA GLU A 27 22.97 6.53 4.54
C GLU A 27 21.90 5.80 3.72
N ILE A 28 20.79 5.39 4.33
CA ILE A 28 19.66 4.79 3.59
C ILE A 28 19.09 5.80 2.58
N ILE A 29 18.87 7.05 3.01
CA ILE A 29 18.36 8.10 2.12
C ILE A 29 19.32 8.33 0.94
N LYS A 30 20.64 8.40 1.20
CA LYS A 30 21.64 8.53 0.14
C LYS A 30 21.59 7.38 -0.84
N CYS A 31 21.45 6.14 -0.37
CA CYS A 31 21.35 4.96 -1.23
C CYS A 31 20.06 4.92 -2.07
N VAL A 32 18.94 5.43 -1.55
CA VAL A 32 17.66 5.48 -2.29
C VAL A 32 17.65 6.57 -3.35
N ILE A 33 18.28 7.73 -3.10
CA ILE A 33 18.32 8.86 -4.04
C ILE A 33 19.28 8.60 -5.21
N ARG A 34 20.31 7.78 -4.97
CA ARG A 34 21.29 7.36 -5.99
C ARG A 34 20.61 6.54 -7.10
N LYS A 35 20.56 7.12 -8.31
CA LYS A 35 19.97 6.50 -9.51
C LYS A 35 20.95 5.64 -10.31
N ASP A 36 22.21 5.60 -9.89
CA ASP A 36 23.32 4.88 -10.52
C ASP A 36 23.41 3.40 -10.07
N GLN A 37 22.53 2.96 -9.19
CA GLN A 37 22.47 1.58 -8.69
C GLN A 37 21.65 0.72 -9.64
N ASP A 38 22.25 -0.35 -10.17
CA ASP A 38 21.55 -1.42 -10.92
C ASP A 38 21.85 -2.78 -10.26
N PRO A 39 20.88 -3.43 -9.61
CA PRO A 39 19.50 -2.99 -9.41
C PRO A 39 19.39 -1.86 -8.37
N PRO A 40 18.30 -1.06 -8.39
CA PRO A 40 18.16 0.04 -7.45
C PRO A 40 18.09 -0.47 -6.00
N PHE A 41 18.50 0.37 -5.04
CA PHE A 41 18.56 -0.04 -3.63
C PHE A 41 17.22 -0.60 -3.12
N ARG A 42 17.26 -1.77 -2.48
CA ARG A 42 16.11 -2.45 -1.85
C ARG A 42 16.43 -2.87 -0.41
N PRO A 43 15.46 -2.78 0.52
CA PRO A 43 15.62 -3.29 1.88
C PRO A 43 15.94 -4.79 1.93
N LYS A 44 16.77 -5.20 2.89
CA LYS A 44 17.05 -6.62 3.16
C LYS A 44 15.84 -7.26 3.85
N VAL A 45 15.22 -8.23 3.20
CA VAL A 45 14.00 -8.91 3.71
C VAL A 45 14.27 -10.25 4.41
N ALA A 46 15.52 -10.72 4.41
CA ALA A 46 15.89 -12.03 4.95
C ALA A 46 15.47 -12.24 6.42
N LYS A 47 15.51 -11.18 7.24
CA LYS A 47 15.09 -11.20 8.65
C LYS A 47 13.58 -11.36 8.86
N LEU A 48 12.78 -11.20 7.81
CA LEU A 48 11.31 -11.29 7.84
C LEU A 48 10.79 -12.65 7.37
N CYS A 49 11.68 -13.51 6.86
CA CYS A 49 11.35 -14.85 6.34
C CYS A 49 10.68 -15.70 7.43
N GLY A 50 9.52 -16.29 7.14
CA GLY A 50 8.82 -17.24 8.01
C GLY A 50 7.55 -16.72 8.72
N SER A 51 7.36 -15.40 8.86
CA SER A 51 6.15 -14.84 9.48
C SER A 51 5.26 -14.06 8.51
N PHE A 52 5.80 -13.64 7.36
CA PHE A 52 5.15 -12.71 6.44
C PHE A 52 5.39 -13.05 4.96
N ASP A 53 5.46 -14.33 4.61
CA ASP A 53 5.86 -14.76 3.26
C ASP A 53 4.98 -14.17 2.15
N CYS A 54 3.66 -14.07 2.38
CA CYS A 54 2.74 -13.41 1.44
C CYS A 54 3.03 -11.91 1.26
N VAL A 55 3.50 -11.22 2.31
CA VAL A 55 3.87 -9.80 2.27
C VAL A 55 5.19 -9.62 1.53
N ILE A 56 6.18 -10.48 1.82
CA ILE A 56 7.49 -10.42 1.18
C ILE A 56 7.36 -10.67 -0.32
N SER A 57 6.62 -11.71 -0.70
CA SER A 57 6.35 -12.03 -2.11
C SER A 57 5.62 -10.88 -2.81
N CYS A 58 4.56 -10.35 -2.21
CA CYS A 58 3.82 -9.22 -2.77
C CYS A 58 4.72 -7.98 -2.94
N MET A 59 5.56 -7.68 -1.95
CA MET A 59 6.47 -6.53 -1.99
C MET A 59 7.53 -6.67 -3.09
N GLN A 60 8.09 -7.88 -3.27
CA GLN A 60 9.07 -8.15 -4.32
C GLN A 60 8.48 -7.98 -5.72
N GLU A 61 7.24 -8.40 -5.94
CA GLU A 61 6.54 -8.16 -7.20
C GLU A 61 6.28 -6.68 -7.47
N CYS A 62 5.97 -5.91 -6.43
CA CYS A 62 5.85 -4.45 -6.53
C CYS A 62 7.17 -3.75 -6.88
N TRP A 63 8.32 -4.39 -6.64
CA TRP A 63 9.64 -3.86 -6.99
C TRP A 63 10.05 -4.07 -8.45
N THR A 64 9.14 -4.55 -9.30
CA THR A 64 9.44 -4.73 -10.72
C THR A 64 9.82 -3.40 -11.38
N GLU A 65 10.92 -3.38 -12.13
CA GLU A 65 11.41 -2.14 -12.78
C GLU A 65 10.47 -1.67 -13.90
N GLN A 66 9.86 -2.61 -14.62
CA GLN A 66 8.80 -2.36 -15.60
C GLN A 66 7.48 -2.01 -14.89
N PRO A 67 6.95 -0.77 -15.02
CA PRO A 67 5.73 -0.35 -14.35
C PRO A 67 4.50 -1.22 -14.70
N GLU A 68 4.41 -1.67 -15.95
CA GLU A 68 3.34 -2.51 -16.49
C GLU A 68 3.26 -3.91 -15.86
N ASN A 69 4.38 -4.40 -15.32
CA ASN A 69 4.45 -5.71 -14.67
C ASN A 69 4.17 -5.65 -13.17
N ARG A 70 4.02 -4.45 -12.60
CA ARG A 70 3.67 -4.31 -11.18
C ARG A 70 2.22 -4.72 -10.98
N PRO A 71 1.90 -5.46 -9.89
CA PRO A 71 0.53 -5.88 -9.63
C PRO A 71 -0.37 -4.66 -9.37
N ASP A 72 -1.61 -4.73 -9.84
CA ASP A 72 -2.61 -3.70 -9.54
C ASP A 72 -3.06 -3.76 -8.06
N PHE A 73 -3.75 -2.70 -7.61
CA PHE A 73 -4.24 -2.65 -6.23
C PHE A 73 -5.22 -3.76 -5.87
N LYS A 74 -5.93 -4.34 -6.85
CA LYS A 74 -6.87 -5.45 -6.62
C LYS A 74 -6.10 -6.74 -6.33
N VAL A 75 -5.04 -7.01 -7.11
CA VAL A 75 -4.12 -8.15 -6.97
C VAL A 75 -3.32 -8.04 -5.67
N ILE A 76 -2.78 -6.86 -5.36
CA ILE A 76 -2.09 -6.59 -4.08
C ILE A 76 -3.03 -6.91 -2.91
N ASN A 77 -4.27 -6.37 -2.95
CA ASN A 77 -5.25 -6.64 -1.90
C ASN A 77 -5.56 -8.12 -1.77
N ALA A 78 -5.71 -8.84 -2.88
CA ALA A 78 -5.95 -10.28 -2.88
C ALA A 78 -4.77 -11.05 -2.24
N LYS A 79 -3.53 -10.70 -2.59
CA LYS A 79 -2.31 -11.34 -2.07
C LYS A 79 -2.08 -11.10 -0.58
N LEU A 80 -2.51 -9.94 -0.06
CA LEU A 80 -2.39 -9.59 1.36
C LEU A 80 -3.58 -10.06 2.22
N ARG A 81 -4.62 -10.68 1.64
CA ARG A 81 -5.74 -11.26 2.41
C ARG A 81 -5.31 -12.25 3.51
N PRO A 82 -4.29 -13.11 3.33
CA PRO A 82 -3.85 -14.04 4.37
C PRO A 82 -3.36 -13.35 5.64
N MET A 83 -2.75 -12.15 5.52
CA MET A 83 -2.31 -11.35 6.67
C MET A 83 -3.47 -10.91 7.56
N ARG A 84 -4.66 -10.73 6.97
CA ARG A 84 -5.88 -10.35 7.69
C ARG A 84 -6.59 -11.54 8.34
N ARG A 85 -6.15 -12.79 8.11
CA ARG A 85 -6.76 -13.97 8.74
C ARG A 85 -6.45 -13.95 10.24
N GLY A 86 -7.50 -13.88 11.06
CA GLY A 86 -7.39 -13.88 12.52
C GLY A 86 -7.28 -12.49 13.16
N MET A 87 -7.10 -11.42 12.37
CA MET A 87 -7.32 -10.07 12.86
C MET A 87 -8.83 -9.83 12.93
N LYS A 88 -9.36 -9.43 14.10
CA LYS A 88 -10.73 -8.90 14.17
C LYS A 88 -10.82 -7.74 13.17
N PRO A 89 -11.92 -7.62 12.41
CA PRO A 89 -12.07 -6.52 11.45
C PRO A 89 -11.77 -5.21 12.17
N ASN A 90 -10.73 -4.53 11.72
CA ASN A 90 -10.28 -3.32 12.37
C ASN A 90 -11.37 -2.27 12.13
N ILE A 91 -11.75 -1.48 13.13
CA ILE A 91 -12.83 -0.48 13.01
C ILE A 91 -12.59 0.43 11.79
N PHE A 92 -11.32 0.69 11.48
CA PHE A 92 -10.88 1.40 10.29
C PHE A 92 -11.25 0.74 8.96
N ASP A 93 -11.22 -0.60 8.86
CA ASP A 93 -11.62 -1.31 7.63
C ASP A 93 -13.12 -1.13 7.37
N ASN A 94 -13.94 -1.15 8.42
CA ASN A 94 -15.37 -0.86 8.32
C ASN A 94 -15.61 0.62 7.94
N MET A 95 -14.86 1.54 8.55
CA MET A 95 -14.92 2.96 8.20
C MET A 95 -14.53 3.20 6.74
N LEU A 96 -13.51 2.52 6.25
CA LEU A 96 -13.05 2.62 4.86
C LEU A 96 -14.11 2.09 3.88
N ALA A 97 -14.71 0.94 4.17
CA ALA A 97 -15.82 0.41 3.36
C ALA A 97 -17.04 1.34 3.36
N MET A 98 -17.35 1.98 4.50
CA MET A 98 -18.42 2.96 4.60
C MET A 98 -18.12 4.23 3.79
N MET A 99 -16.88 4.71 3.83
CA MET A 99 -16.43 5.86 3.03
C MET A 99 -16.49 5.57 1.52
N GLU A 100 -16.03 4.38 1.09
CA GLU A 100 -16.11 3.94 -0.31
C GLU A 100 -17.56 3.86 -0.78
N LYS A 101 -18.45 3.27 0.03
CA LYS A 101 -19.89 3.21 -0.28
C LYS A 101 -20.50 4.61 -0.39
N TYR A 102 -20.12 5.52 0.48
CA TYR A 102 -20.63 6.90 0.45
C TYR A 102 -20.16 7.64 -0.80
N ALA A 103 -18.88 7.51 -1.18
CA ALA A 103 -18.34 8.08 -2.40
C ALA A 103 -19.09 7.57 -3.65
N ASN A 104 -19.30 6.25 -3.77
CA ASN A 104 -20.05 5.66 -4.87
C ASN A 104 -21.51 6.14 -4.92
N ASN A 105 -22.16 6.30 -3.76
CA ASN A 105 -23.53 6.82 -3.69
C ASN A 105 -23.60 8.29 -4.11
N LEU A 106 -22.60 9.09 -3.73
CA LEU A 106 -22.52 10.49 -4.15
C LEU A 106 -22.30 10.61 -5.66
N GLU A 107 -21.43 9.78 -6.24
CA GLU A 107 -21.21 9.74 -7.69
C GLU A 107 -22.51 9.43 -8.43
N ALA A 108 -23.24 8.38 -8.01
CA ALA A 108 -24.53 8.04 -8.61
C ALA A 108 -25.57 9.17 -8.51
N LEU A 109 -25.60 9.90 -7.37
CA LEU A 109 -26.48 11.06 -7.21
C LEU A 109 -26.07 12.22 -8.13
N VAL A 110 -24.78 12.47 -8.31
CA VAL A 110 -24.30 13.51 -9.23
C VAL A 110 -24.71 13.17 -10.67
N ASP A 111 -24.54 11.92 -11.09
CA ASP A 111 -24.93 11.46 -12.41
C ASP A 111 -26.43 11.64 -12.64
N GLU A 112 -27.27 11.18 -11.70
CA GLU A 112 -28.73 11.31 -11.79
C GLU A 112 -29.17 12.77 -11.91
N ARG A 113 -28.58 13.66 -11.11
CA ARG A 113 -28.91 15.11 -11.17
C ARG A 113 -28.41 15.76 -12.43
N THR A 114 -27.27 15.32 -12.96
CA THR A 114 -26.73 15.80 -14.23
C THR A 114 -27.64 15.40 -15.38
N ASP A 115 -28.14 14.17 -15.38
CA ASP A 115 -29.10 13.68 -16.38
C ASP A 115 -30.42 14.45 -16.34
N GLN A 116 -30.97 14.67 -15.13
CA GLN A 116 -32.17 15.49 -14.96
C GLN A 116 -31.96 16.92 -15.49
N LEU A 117 -30.83 17.55 -15.19
CA LEU A 117 -30.52 18.89 -15.66
C LEU A 117 -30.37 18.95 -17.19
N ASN A 118 -29.74 17.94 -17.80
CA ASN A 118 -29.61 17.84 -19.24
C ASN A 118 -30.97 17.72 -19.94
N GLU A 119 -31.89 16.92 -19.39
CA GLU A 119 -33.23 16.76 -19.95
C GLU A 119 -34.07 18.05 -19.82
N GLU A 120 -34.01 18.74 -18.68
CA GLU A 120 -34.70 20.01 -18.50
C GLU A 120 -34.13 21.11 -19.40
N LYS A 121 -32.80 21.13 -19.59
CA LYS A 121 -32.16 22.01 -20.56
C LYS A 121 -32.66 21.71 -21.97
N ARG A 122 -32.72 20.44 -22.37
CA ARG A 122 -33.22 20.02 -23.69
C ARG A 122 -34.65 20.48 -23.94
N LYS A 123 -35.54 20.34 -22.95
CA LYS A 123 -36.93 20.82 -23.04
C LYS A 123 -36.99 22.34 -23.18
N THR A 124 -36.18 23.06 -22.40
CA THR A 124 -36.12 24.53 -22.44
C THR A 124 -35.60 25.03 -23.79
N ASP A 125 -34.54 24.42 -24.31
CA ASP A 125 -33.97 24.76 -25.62
C ASP A 125 -34.97 24.48 -26.75
N ALA A 126 -35.68 23.35 -26.70
CA ALA A 126 -36.73 23.04 -27.67
C ALA A 126 -37.85 24.09 -27.68
N LEU A 127 -38.31 24.50 -26.51
CA LEU A 127 -39.31 25.57 -26.39
C LEU A 127 -38.78 26.92 -26.90
N LEU A 128 -37.51 27.24 -26.63
CA LEU A 128 -36.89 28.46 -27.14
C LEU A 128 -36.87 28.50 -28.67
N TYR A 129 -36.54 27.37 -29.33
CA TYR A 129 -36.59 27.27 -30.79
C TYR A 129 -38.00 27.45 -31.36
N GLU A 130 -39.05 27.01 -30.65
CA GLU A 130 -40.45 27.23 -31.05
C GLU A 130 -40.90 28.69 -30.91
N MET A 131 -40.35 29.41 -29.91
CA MET A 131 -40.71 30.80 -29.62
C MET A 131 -39.98 31.83 -30.48
N LEU A 132 -38.91 31.45 -31.19
CA LEU A 132 -38.16 32.35 -32.06
C LEU A 132 -38.71 32.31 -33.50
N PRO A 133 -39.12 33.45 -34.09
CA PRO A 133 -39.58 33.50 -35.48
C PRO A 133 -38.40 33.25 -36.44
N LYS A 134 -38.68 32.59 -37.58
CA LYS A 134 -37.68 32.29 -38.63
C LYS A 134 -37.01 33.54 -39.20
#